data_AF-A0A519V8K2-F1
#
_entry.id   AF-A0A519V8K2-F1
#
_cell.length_a   1.000
_cell.length_b   1.000
_cell.length_c   1.000
_cell.angle_alpha   90.00
_cell.angle_beta   90.00
_cell.angle_gamma   90.00
#
_symmetry.space_group_name_H-M   'P 1'
#
loop_
_entity.id
_entity.type
_entity.pdbx_description
1 polymer ?
#
loop_
_entity_poly.entity_id
_entity_poly.type
_entity_poly.pdbx_seq_one_letter_code
_entity_poly.pdbx_strand_id
1 'polypeptide(L)'
;MGLFDFFKPRSSFENEFYKIDGLSPLNAKVIEFNPNVTMDTILQLLSLLHQNRIAFSFYDALYPSVSDTGTYFDYQPTKNETAITFLMTLGNHGWSGGIYEISENTVATQIFNLIYQNHLQVISIDKVRLFTHHPLKDVAQNLKQNELICGLHTTEA
;
A
#
# COMPACT_ATOMS: atom_id res chain seq x y z
N MET A 1 -35.66 10.82 -0.67
CA MET A 1 -34.90 10.50 0.56
C MET A 1 -33.71 9.65 0.14
N GLY A 2 -32.44 10.05 0.24
CA GLY A 2 -31.81 11.34 0.54
C GLY A 2 -30.56 11.46 -0.34
N LEU A 3 -30.32 12.68 -0.84
CA LEU A 3 -29.33 13.05 -1.86
C LEU A 3 -28.11 13.73 -1.20
N PHE A 4 -27.50 13.12 -0.18
CA PHE A 4 -26.47 13.79 0.63
C PHE A 4 -25.32 12.91 1.12
N ASP A 5 -24.69 12.11 0.24
CA ASP A 5 -23.44 11.40 0.60
C ASP A 5 -22.31 11.60 -0.43
N PHE A 6 -22.24 12.77 -1.08
CA PHE A 6 -21.27 12.98 -2.18
C PHE A 6 -20.29 14.15 -2.03
N PHE A 7 -20.10 14.69 -0.83
CA PHE A 7 -19.04 15.67 -0.59
C PHE A 7 -18.37 15.48 0.78
N LYS A 8 -17.51 14.45 0.91
CA LYS A 8 -16.30 14.69 1.69
C LYS A 8 -15.43 15.63 0.85
N PRO A 9 -15.10 16.83 1.32
CA PRO A 9 -14.35 17.77 0.50
C PRO A 9 -12.95 17.20 0.25
N ARG A 10 -12.50 17.29 -1.00
CA ARG A 10 -11.12 16.98 -1.42
C ARG A 10 -10.04 17.62 -0.53
N SER A 11 -10.40 18.66 0.24
CA SER A 11 -9.53 19.37 1.17
C SER A 11 -9.17 18.62 2.45
N SER A 12 -9.89 17.58 2.88
CA SER A 12 -9.52 16.90 4.15
C SER A 12 -8.26 16.04 4.01
N PHE A 13 -8.12 15.30 2.90
CA PHE A 13 -6.95 14.45 2.67
C PHE A 13 -5.67 15.28 2.60
N GLU A 14 -5.63 16.30 1.74
CA GLU A 14 -4.44 17.15 1.57
C GLU A 14 -4.07 17.84 2.89
N ASN A 15 -5.05 18.38 3.62
CA ASN A 15 -4.81 19.04 4.90
C ASN A 15 -4.25 18.10 5.97
N GLU A 16 -4.72 16.85 6.06
CA GLU A 16 -4.16 15.87 6.99
C GLU A 16 -2.80 15.35 6.51
N PHE A 17 -2.61 15.18 5.20
CA PHE A 17 -1.35 14.74 4.61
C PHE A 17 -0.19 15.70 4.93
N TYR A 18 -0.41 17.01 4.80
CA TYR A 18 0.62 18.01 5.11
C TYR A 18 1.00 18.09 6.60
N LYS A 19 0.28 17.40 7.49
CA LYS A 19 0.63 17.29 8.92
C LYS A 19 1.55 16.10 9.19
N ILE A 20 1.73 15.18 8.24
CA ILE A 20 2.55 13.99 8.41
C ILE A 20 3.99 14.35 8.06
N ASP A 21 4.83 14.47 9.10
CA ASP A 21 6.26 14.71 8.92
C ASP A 21 6.95 13.52 8.24
N GLY A 22 7.88 13.84 7.33
CA GLY A 22 8.66 12.84 6.60
C GLY A 22 8.10 12.45 5.23
N LEU A 23 7.01 13.08 4.78
CA LEU A 23 6.43 12.88 3.45
C LEU A 23 6.45 14.17 2.64
N SER A 24 6.47 14.05 1.32
CA SER A 24 6.32 15.19 0.41
C SER A 24 5.49 14.78 -0.80
N PRO A 25 4.53 15.61 -1.26
CA PRO A 25 3.82 15.33 -2.49
C PRO A 25 4.72 15.74 -3.65
N LEU A 26 5.23 14.76 -4.40
CA LEU A 26 5.97 15.07 -5.64
C LEU A 26 5.03 15.71 -6.67
N ASN A 27 3.78 15.25 -6.68
CA ASN A 27 2.64 15.86 -7.37
C ASN A 27 1.33 15.28 -6.79
N ALA A 28 0.17 15.63 -7.36
CA ALA A 28 -1.14 15.15 -6.90
C ALA A 28 -1.37 13.62 -7.02
N LYS A 29 -0.37 12.86 -7.49
CA LYS A 29 -0.44 11.43 -7.82
C LYS A 29 0.66 10.59 -7.20
N VAL A 30 1.69 11.21 -6.62
CA VAL A 30 2.89 10.54 -6.12
C VAL A 30 3.30 11.13 -4.79
N ILE A 31 3.55 10.25 -3.82
CA ILE A 31 4.03 10.58 -2.49
C ILE A 31 5.48 10.13 -2.40
N GLU A 32 6.37 11.05 -2.04
CA GLU A 32 7.79 10.82 -1.82
C GLU A 32 8.09 10.71 -0.32
N PHE A 33 8.97 9.78 0.04
CA PHE A 33 9.45 9.57 1.40
C PHE A 33 10.75 10.32 1.62
N ASN A 34 10.82 11.09 2.72
CA ASN A 34 12.07 11.68 3.15
C ASN A 34 13.00 10.60 3.73
N PRO A 35 14.34 10.81 3.71
CA PRO A 35 15.31 9.85 4.25
C PRO A 35 15.13 9.48 5.73
N ASN A 36 14.43 10.32 6.50
CA ASN A 36 14.20 10.12 7.94
C ASN A 36 12.78 9.61 8.27
N VAL A 37 12.09 9.01 7.30
CA VAL A 37 10.76 8.45 7.51
C VAL A 37 10.81 7.36 8.60
N THR A 38 9.83 7.37 9.49
CA THR A 38 9.71 6.39 10.57
C THR A 38 8.58 5.40 10.27
N MET A 39 8.54 4.27 11.00
CA MET A 39 7.41 3.35 10.93
C MET A 39 6.08 4.05 11.23
N ASP A 40 6.06 4.94 12.24
CA ASP A 40 4.87 5.70 12.61
C ASP A 40 4.41 6.63 11.49
N THR A 41 5.33 7.24 10.74
CA THR A 41 5.01 8.04 9.55
C THR A 41 4.29 7.18 8.50
N ILE A 42 4.77 5.96 8.25
CA ILE A 42 4.18 5.05 7.26
C ILE A 42 2.81 4.57 7.73
N LEU A 43 2.65 4.22 9.01
CA LEU A 43 1.35 3.84 9.59
C LEU A 43 0.32 4.99 9.48
N GLN A 44 0.73 6.23 9.79
CA GLN A 44 -0.14 7.40 9.62
C GLN A 44 -0.57 7.59 8.16
N LEU A 45 0.35 7.40 7.22
CA LEU A 45 0.04 7.46 5.78
C LEU A 45 -0.96 6.38 5.38
N LEU A 46 -0.74 5.12 5.76
CA LEU A 46 -1.63 4.01 5.42
C LEU A 46 -3.03 4.21 6.00
N SER A 47 -3.12 4.65 7.25
CA SER A 47 -4.40 5.00 7.88
C SER A 47 -5.12 6.12 7.12
N LEU A 48 -4.39 7.17 6.73
CA LEU A 48 -4.96 8.28 5.95
C LEU A 48 -5.46 7.82 4.58
N LEU A 49 -4.68 7.00 3.85
CA LEU A 49 -5.09 6.43 2.57
C LEU A 49 -6.34 5.54 2.72
N HIS A 50 -6.38 4.72 3.77
CA HIS A 50 -7.51 3.85 4.07
C HIS A 50 -8.80 4.64 4.36
N GLN A 51 -8.73 5.63 5.25
CA GLN A 51 -9.86 6.51 5.61
C GLN A 51 -10.44 7.26 4.41
N ASN A 52 -9.59 7.60 3.44
CA ASN A 52 -9.98 8.31 2.22
C ASN A 52 -10.24 7.38 1.03
N ARG A 53 -10.18 6.05 1.23
CA ARG A 53 -10.38 5.02 0.19
C ARG A 53 -9.45 5.21 -1.01
N ILE A 54 -8.21 5.66 -0.76
CA ILE A 54 -7.20 5.90 -1.77
C ILE A 54 -6.35 4.64 -1.93
N ALA A 55 -6.36 4.08 -3.13
CA ALA A 55 -5.48 2.98 -3.51
C ALA A 55 -4.06 3.50 -3.75
N PHE A 56 -3.05 2.66 -3.56
CA PHE A 56 -1.67 3.02 -3.85
C PHE A 56 -0.89 1.84 -4.44
N SER A 57 0.24 2.13 -5.06
CA SER A 57 1.13 1.14 -5.63
C SER A 57 2.59 1.58 -5.50
N PHE A 58 3.48 0.60 -5.45
CA PHE A 58 4.92 0.84 -5.55
C PHE A 58 5.60 -0.31 -6.26
N TYR A 59 6.77 -0.01 -6.83
CA TYR A 59 7.61 -1.01 -7.49
C TYR A 59 8.63 -1.57 -6.49
N ASP A 60 8.72 -2.88 -6.43
CA ASP A 60 9.70 -3.62 -5.66
C ASP A 60 10.65 -4.33 -6.63
N ALA A 61 11.87 -3.81 -6.75
CA ALA A 61 12.90 -4.34 -7.62
C ALA A 61 13.57 -5.61 -7.06
N LEU A 62 13.43 -5.88 -5.75
CA LEU A 62 14.03 -7.02 -5.08
C LEU A 62 13.14 -8.25 -5.09
N TYR A 63 11.84 -8.08 -5.33
CA TYR A 63 10.91 -9.20 -5.36
C TYR A 63 11.32 -10.24 -6.41
N PRO A 64 11.46 -11.53 -6.04
CA PRO A 64 11.92 -12.58 -6.94
C PRO A 64 10.83 -12.93 -7.95
N SER A 65 10.75 -12.16 -9.04
CA SER A 65 9.94 -12.50 -10.21
C SER A 65 10.76 -13.39 -11.14
N VAL A 66 10.17 -14.50 -11.60
CA VAL A 66 10.81 -15.47 -12.49
C VAL A 66 11.06 -14.88 -13.89
N SER A 67 10.26 -13.89 -14.29
CA SER A 67 10.27 -13.30 -15.64
C SER A 67 10.80 -11.86 -15.70
N ASP A 68 10.78 -11.13 -14.59
CA ASP A 68 11.02 -9.67 -14.58
C ASP A 68 11.95 -9.26 -13.44
N THR A 69 12.60 -8.10 -13.59
CA THR A 69 13.51 -7.53 -12.59
C THR A 69 12.75 -6.87 -11.42
N GLY A 70 11.68 -7.48 -10.92
CA GLY A 70 10.83 -6.96 -9.84
C GLY A 70 9.33 -7.00 -10.16
N THR A 71 8.50 -6.49 -9.24
CA THR A 71 7.05 -6.39 -9.42
C THR A 71 6.47 -5.13 -8.81
N TYR A 72 5.37 -4.63 -9.38
CA TYR A 72 4.51 -3.71 -8.64
C TYR A 72 3.69 -4.46 -7.59
N PHE A 73 3.51 -3.83 -6.45
CA PHE A 73 2.49 -4.18 -5.47
C PHE A 73 1.38 -3.14 -5.56
N ASP A 74 0.16 -3.58 -5.88
CA ASP A 74 -1.03 -2.74 -5.93
C ASP A 74 -1.88 -3.02 -4.69
N TYR A 75 -2.17 -1.97 -3.93
CA TYR A 75 -2.94 -2.04 -2.69
C TYR A 75 -4.21 -1.18 -2.80
N GLN A 76 -5.35 -1.76 -2.41
CA GLN A 76 -6.63 -1.06 -2.34
C GLN A 76 -7.23 -1.23 -0.94
N PRO A 77 -7.60 -0.14 -0.23
CA PRO A 77 -8.27 -0.22 1.06
C PRO A 77 -9.49 -1.13 1.03
N THR A 78 -9.62 -2.05 1.99
CA THR A 78 -10.89 -2.78 2.18
C THR A 78 -11.96 -1.84 2.72
N LYS A 79 -13.23 -2.25 2.70
CA LYS A 79 -14.32 -1.44 3.27
C LYS A 79 -14.42 -1.51 4.80
N ASN A 80 -13.68 -2.42 5.43
CA ASN A 80 -13.79 -2.69 6.86
C ASN A 80 -13.37 -1.45 7.67
N GLU A 81 -14.15 -1.05 8.66
CA GLU A 81 -13.84 0.09 9.53
C GLU A 81 -13.23 -0.34 10.87
N THR A 82 -13.28 -1.63 11.21
CA THR A 82 -12.77 -2.16 12.49
C THR A 82 -11.32 -2.63 12.40
N ALA A 83 -10.81 -2.89 11.20
CA ALA A 83 -9.43 -3.26 10.94
C ALA A 83 -8.95 -2.57 9.66
N ILE A 84 -7.77 -1.98 9.70
CA ILE A 84 -7.13 -1.39 8.52
C ILE A 84 -6.44 -2.50 7.74
N THR A 85 -7.05 -2.88 6.63
CA THR A 85 -6.53 -3.90 5.71
C THR A 85 -6.60 -3.43 4.27
N PHE A 86 -5.77 -4.04 3.42
CA PHE A 86 -5.68 -3.72 2.01
C PHE A 86 -5.81 -4.98 1.17
N LEU A 87 -6.63 -4.93 0.12
CA LEU A 87 -6.60 -5.90 -0.97
C LEU A 87 -5.32 -5.69 -1.77
N MET A 88 -4.60 -6.78 -2.05
CA MET A 88 -3.32 -6.76 -2.74
C MET A 88 -3.32 -7.66 -3.97
N THR A 89 -2.76 -7.14 -5.08
CA THR A 89 -2.35 -7.92 -6.26
C THR A 89 -0.95 -7.51 -6.73
N LEU A 90 -0.29 -8.38 -7.49
CA LEU A 90 1.00 -8.07 -8.13
C LEU A 90 0.77 -7.48 -9.53
N GLY A 91 1.32 -6.29 -9.76
CA GLY A 91 0.93 -5.33 -10.79
C GLY A 91 1.45 -5.58 -12.22
N ASN A 92 2.66 -6.16 -12.36
CA ASN A 92 3.34 -6.23 -13.67
C ASN A 92 2.57 -7.07 -14.70
N HIS A 93 2.06 -8.24 -14.27
CA HIS A 93 1.38 -9.20 -15.14
C HIS A 93 0.11 -9.80 -14.50
N GLY A 94 -0.33 -9.27 -13.35
CA GLY A 94 -1.44 -9.84 -12.58
C GLY A 94 -1.08 -11.13 -11.83
N TRP A 95 0.21 -11.44 -11.68
CA TRP A 95 0.66 -12.73 -11.15
C TRP A 95 0.70 -12.82 -9.63
N SER A 96 -0.34 -12.36 -8.94
CA SER A 96 -0.50 -12.69 -7.52
C SER A 96 -1.11 -14.08 -7.32
N GLY A 97 -1.78 -14.65 -8.33
CA GLY A 97 -2.53 -15.90 -8.20
C GLY A 97 -3.85 -15.75 -7.40
N GLY A 98 -4.19 -14.54 -6.99
CA GLY A 98 -5.42 -14.16 -6.27
C GLY A 98 -5.37 -12.73 -5.73
N ILE A 99 -6.47 -12.28 -5.13
CA ILE A 99 -6.52 -11.03 -4.38
C ILE A 99 -6.42 -11.38 -2.90
N TYR A 100 -5.41 -10.84 -2.22
CA TYR A 100 -5.13 -11.13 -0.82
C TYR A 100 -5.49 -9.97 0.08
N GLU A 101 -6.00 -10.24 1.28
CA GLU A 101 -6.19 -9.22 2.31
C GLU A 101 -4.95 -9.14 3.21
N ILE A 102 -4.27 -8.00 3.18
CA ILE A 102 -3.00 -7.74 3.87
C ILE A 102 -3.22 -6.71 4.98
N SER A 103 -2.66 -6.98 6.16
CA SER A 103 -2.77 -6.10 7.32
C SER A 103 -1.93 -4.83 7.17
N GLU A 104 -2.37 -3.72 7.75
CA GLU A 104 -1.61 -2.47 7.78
C GLU A 104 -0.17 -2.65 8.26
N ASN A 105 0.03 -3.38 9.36
CA ASN A 105 1.36 -3.62 9.92
C ASN A 105 2.28 -4.36 8.94
N THR A 106 1.75 -5.34 8.21
CA THR A 106 2.50 -6.06 7.17
C THR A 106 2.91 -5.12 6.04
N VAL A 107 1.97 -4.31 5.54
CA VAL A 107 2.24 -3.33 4.48
C VAL A 107 3.28 -2.29 4.96
N ALA A 108 3.14 -1.78 6.18
CA ALA A 108 4.04 -0.80 6.75
C ALA A 108 5.47 -1.36 6.90
N THR A 109 5.59 -2.61 7.37
CA THR A 109 6.86 -3.33 7.49
C THR A 109 7.53 -3.47 6.12
N GLN A 110 6.78 -3.87 5.09
CA GLN A 110 7.32 -4.00 3.74
C GLN A 110 7.86 -2.67 3.21
N ILE A 111 7.06 -1.60 3.30
CA ILE A 111 7.46 -0.26 2.82
C ILE A 111 8.68 0.23 3.60
N PHE A 112 8.67 0.10 4.93
CA PHE A 112 9.76 0.53 5.78
C PHE A 112 11.08 -0.16 5.43
N ASN A 113 11.07 -1.49 5.27
CA ASN A 113 12.26 -2.26 4.91
C ASN A 113 12.82 -1.84 3.54
N LEU A 114 11.94 -1.63 2.56
CA LEU A 114 12.35 -1.17 1.23
C LEU A 114 12.96 0.23 1.25
N ILE A 115 12.41 1.16 2.05
CA ILE A 115 12.98 2.51 2.21
C ILE A 115 14.33 2.43 2.92
N TYR A 116 14.42 1.67 4.01
CA TYR A 116 15.64 1.51 4.80
C TYR A 116 16.82 0.97 3.97
N GLN A 117 16.52 0.09 3.01
CA GLN A 117 17.51 -0.47 2.08
C GLN A 117 17.73 0.38 0.82
N ASN A 118 17.14 1.58 0.74
CA ASN A 118 17.20 2.48 -0.42
C ASN A 118 16.62 1.90 -1.72
N HIS A 119 15.64 0.99 -1.62
CA HIS A 119 14.94 0.39 -2.75
C HIS A 119 13.57 1.03 -3.05
N LEU A 120 13.06 1.86 -2.14
CA LEU A 120 11.80 2.59 -2.32
C LEU A 120 11.95 4.04 -1.89
N GLN A 121 11.55 4.96 -2.76
CA GLN A 121 11.55 6.41 -2.48
C GLN A 121 10.16 7.02 -2.67
N VAL A 122 9.28 6.37 -3.44
CA VAL A 122 7.97 6.91 -3.81
C VAL A 122 6.89 5.84 -3.83
N ILE A 123 5.66 6.21 -3.48
CA ILE A 123 4.46 5.46 -3.83
C ILE A 123 3.58 6.26 -4.80
N SER A 124 2.92 5.58 -5.72
CA SER A 124 1.91 6.17 -6.61
C SER A 124 0.52 5.95 -6.03
N ILE A 125 -0.27 7.02 -5.95
CA ILE A 125 -1.70 6.99 -5.58
C ILE A 125 -2.63 7.16 -6.81
N ASP A 126 -2.05 7.20 -8.02
CA ASP A 126 -2.77 7.19 -9.30
C ASP A 126 -2.47 5.90 -10.07
N LYS A 127 -3.39 5.52 -10.98
CA LYS A 127 -3.27 4.37 -11.89
C LYS A 127 -3.00 3.02 -11.22
N VAL A 128 -3.39 2.85 -9.96
CA VAL A 128 -3.31 1.59 -9.22
C VAL A 128 -4.22 0.55 -9.88
N ARG A 129 -3.70 -0.65 -10.13
CA ARG A 129 -4.40 -1.70 -10.88
C ARG A 129 -4.66 -2.91 -10.00
N LEU A 130 -5.80 -2.92 -9.32
CA LEU A 130 -6.26 -4.14 -8.69
C LEU A 130 -6.83 -5.08 -9.76
N PHE A 131 -6.24 -6.25 -9.91
CA PHE A 131 -6.68 -7.24 -10.89
C PHE A 131 -7.92 -8.01 -10.40
N THR A 132 -9.08 -7.37 -10.52
CA THR A 132 -10.38 -7.84 -10.01
C THR A 132 -10.91 -9.13 -10.66
N HIS A 133 -10.30 -9.59 -11.75
CA HIS A 133 -10.63 -10.86 -12.39
C HIS A 133 -10.09 -12.07 -11.62
N HIS A 134 -9.19 -11.86 -10.65
CA HIS A 134 -8.75 -12.90 -9.74
C HIS A 134 -9.71 -13.09 -8.57
N PRO A 135 -9.83 -14.33 -8.04
CA PRO A 135 -10.65 -14.58 -6.88
C PRO A 135 -10.01 -13.99 -5.62
N LEU A 136 -10.86 -13.54 -4.68
CA LEU A 136 -10.45 -13.30 -3.30
C LEU A 136 -9.96 -14.61 -2.68
N LYS A 137 -8.86 -14.51 -1.95
CA LYS A 137 -8.24 -15.63 -1.24
C LYS A 137 -8.90 -15.84 0.12
N ASP A 138 -8.90 -17.08 0.58
CA ASP A 138 -9.45 -17.44 1.88
C ASP A 138 -8.56 -16.97 3.05
N VAL A 139 -9.06 -17.11 4.27
CA VAL A 139 -8.36 -16.67 5.49
C VAL A 139 -6.98 -17.32 5.64
N ALA A 140 -6.85 -18.61 5.33
CA ALA A 140 -5.58 -19.33 5.48
C ALA A 140 -4.56 -18.87 4.43
N GLN A 141 -5.01 -18.61 3.21
CA GLN A 141 -4.18 -18.06 2.14
C GLN A 141 -3.77 -16.62 2.42
N ASN A 142 -4.66 -15.79 2.97
CA ASN A 142 -4.35 -14.43 3.42
C ASN A 142 -3.31 -14.44 4.53
N LEU A 143 -3.43 -15.32 5.52
CA LEU A 143 -2.45 -15.44 6.60
C LEU A 143 -1.05 -15.76 6.05
N LYS A 144 -0.95 -16.79 5.20
CA LYS A 144 0.32 -17.15 4.54
C LYS A 144 0.92 -16.02 3.73
N GLN A 145 0.08 -15.27 3.01
CA GLN A 145 0.56 -14.13 2.24
C GLN A 145 1.02 -12.98 3.13
N ASN A 146 0.36 -12.74 4.27
CA ASN A 146 0.82 -11.76 5.25
C ASN A 146 2.18 -12.14 5.83
N GLU A 147 2.36 -13.40 6.23
CA GLU A 147 3.64 -13.91 6.72
C GLU A 147 4.75 -13.74 5.68
N LEU A 148 4.46 -14.09 4.42
CA LEU A 148 5.39 -13.95 3.32
C LEU A 148 5.80 -12.49 3.11
N ILE A 149 4.83 -11.56 2.99
CA ILE A 149 5.12 -10.14 2.75
C ILE A 149 5.83 -9.51 3.96
N CYS A 150 5.44 -9.88 5.17
CA CYS A 150 6.07 -9.37 6.39
C CYS A 150 7.55 -9.78 6.47
N GLY A 151 7.88 -11.00 6.02
CA GLY A 151 9.25 -11.49 5.93
C GLY A 151 10.03 -11.00 4.70
N LEU A 152 9.40 -10.27 3.77
CA LEU A 152 10.13 -9.72 2.63
C LEU A 152 11.09 -8.64 3.10
N HIS A 153 12.32 -8.72 2.58
CA HIS A 153 13.37 -7.74 2.80
C HIS A 153 13.69 -7.51 4.28
N THR A 154 13.30 -8.41 5.18
CA THR A 154 13.81 -8.37 6.54
C THR A 154 15.29 -8.71 6.47
N THR A 155 16.16 -7.79 6.85
CA THR A 155 17.57 -8.10 7.06
C THR A 155 17.65 -9.11 8.20
N GLU A 156 18.14 -10.32 7.92
CA GLU A 156 18.65 -11.18 8.99
C GLU A 156 19.70 -10.37 9.76
N ALA A 157 19.51 -10.25 11.07
CA ALA A 157 20.47 -9.63 11.97
C ALA A 157 21.73 -10.50 12.13
#